data_AF-A0A2R7SSM6-F1
#
_entry.id   AF-A0A2R7SSM6-F1
#
_cell.length_a   1.000
_cell.length_b   1.000
_cell.length_c   1.000
_cell.angle_alpha   90.00
_cell.angle_beta   90.00
_cell.angle_gamma   90.00
#
_symmetry.space_group_name_H-M   'P 1'
#
loop_
_entity.id
_entity.type
_entity.pdbx_description
1 polymer ?
#
loop_
_entity_poly.entity_id
_entity_poly.type
_entity_poly.pdbx_seq_one_letter_code
_entity_poly.pdbx_strand_id
1 'polypeptide(L)'
;LMTAGHGISHSEESLTDRIHLAQLWIALPDAERERGPSFQHFPELPRLGLGGWDATLLVGELDGCRSPVPSFTPLLGLDLACNAPVDAVLRLRPGFEYGVMPLEGEIEVSPTGHDAVETLTPGTLLYLGPGCESVELRSAGPARLLLLGGEPWATPPLLWWNFVGREPAEMAGWAQDWAREDGGRFGVVNGYVGPRIPVPPVPRLVQP
;
A
#
# COMPACT_ATOMS: atom_id res chain seq x y z
N LEU A 1 -5.72 -9.44 3.15
CA LEU A 1 -6.37 -8.17 2.73
C LEU A 1 -7.61 -7.95 3.58
N MET A 2 -7.65 -6.85 4.32
CA MET A 2 -8.86 -6.39 5.00
C MET A 2 -9.47 -5.26 4.18
N THR A 3 -10.71 -5.42 3.73
CA THR A 3 -11.48 -4.35 3.08
C THR A 3 -12.41 -3.76 4.12
N ALA A 4 -12.11 -2.55 4.59
CA ALA A 4 -12.90 -1.87 5.61
C ALA A 4 -14.29 -1.47 5.10
N GLY A 5 -14.37 -0.91 3.88
CA GLY A 5 -15.63 -0.46 3.30
C GLY A 5 -16.38 0.49 4.24
N HIS A 6 -17.66 0.20 4.46
CA HIS A 6 -18.55 0.97 5.32
C HIS A 6 -18.00 1.20 6.74
N GLY A 7 -17.23 0.23 7.27
CA GLY A 7 -16.63 0.31 8.60
C GLY A 7 -16.22 -1.07 9.12
N ILE A 8 -15.00 -1.14 9.67
CA ILE A 8 -14.51 -2.31 10.39
C ILE A 8 -13.60 -1.87 11.54
N SER A 9 -13.47 -2.71 12.57
CA SER A 9 -12.45 -2.59 13.61
C SER A 9 -11.68 -3.91 13.71
N HIS A 10 -10.40 -3.83 14.09
CA HIS A 10 -9.54 -5.00 14.25
C HIS A 10 -8.44 -4.73 15.29
N SER A 11 -7.83 -5.80 15.78
CA SER A 11 -6.56 -5.77 16.50
C SER A 11 -5.50 -6.51 15.69
N GLU A 12 -4.25 -6.06 15.80
CA GLU A 12 -3.08 -6.74 15.25
C GLU A 12 -2.07 -6.89 16.38
N GLU A 13 -1.70 -8.14 16.69
CA GLU A 13 -0.83 -8.48 17.81
C GLU A 13 0.28 -9.39 17.31
N SER A 14 1.51 -9.09 17.73
CA SER A 14 2.65 -9.95 17.46
C SER A 14 2.69 -11.12 18.44
N LEU A 15 2.97 -12.31 17.94
CA LEU A 15 3.31 -13.48 18.78
C LEU A 15 4.82 -13.57 19.04
N THR A 16 5.62 -12.73 18.38
CA THR A 16 7.09 -12.71 18.44
C THR A 16 7.62 -11.32 18.76
N ASP A 17 8.89 -11.24 19.16
CA ASP A 17 9.59 -9.97 19.41
C ASP A 17 10.08 -9.29 18.11
N ARG A 18 10.10 -10.03 17.00
CA ARG A 18 10.55 -9.55 15.68
C ARG A 18 9.45 -9.67 14.65
N ILE A 19 9.22 -8.55 13.96
CA ILE A 19 8.35 -8.44 12.79
C ILE A 19 9.11 -7.66 11.72
N HIS A 20 9.05 -8.14 10.48
CA HIS A 20 9.37 -7.35 9.30
C HIS A 20 8.15 -7.43 8.35
N LEU A 21 7.39 -6.34 8.26
CA LEU A 21 6.18 -6.25 7.44
C LEU A 21 6.05 -4.86 6.81
N ALA A 22 5.32 -4.80 5.69
CA ALA A 22 4.80 -3.55 5.13
C ALA A 22 3.28 -3.56 5.25
N GLN A 23 2.73 -2.53 5.90
CA GLN A 23 1.29 -2.33 6.02
C GLN A 23 0.88 -1.13 5.18
N LEU A 24 -0.05 -1.37 4.26
CA LEU A 24 -0.47 -0.40 3.25
C LEU A 24 -1.98 -0.26 3.28
N TRP A 25 -2.47 0.95 3.01
CA TRP A 25 -3.90 1.21 2.84
C TRP A 25 -4.21 1.54 1.39
N ILE A 26 -5.29 0.96 0.88
CA ILE A 26 -5.81 1.23 -0.46
C ILE A 26 -7.11 1.99 -0.29
N ALA A 27 -7.13 3.24 -0.73
CA ALA A 27 -8.37 4.01 -0.76
C ALA A 27 -9.36 3.35 -1.74
N LEU A 28 -10.59 3.12 -1.29
CA LEU A 28 -11.64 2.57 -2.14
C LEU A 28 -12.23 3.67 -3.05
N PRO A 29 -12.56 3.34 -4.31
CA PRO A 29 -13.31 4.25 -5.18
C PRO A 29 -14.73 4.45 -4.65
N ASP A 30 -15.39 5.51 -5.11
CA ASP A 30 -16.71 5.92 -4.60
C ASP A 30 -17.77 4.82 -4.69
N ALA A 31 -17.70 3.99 -5.73
CA ALA A 31 -18.61 2.87 -5.93
C ALA A 31 -18.47 1.76 -4.85
N GLU A 32 -17.32 1.66 -4.18
CA GLU A 32 -17.00 0.54 -3.28
C GLU A 32 -16.81 0.97 -1.83
N ARG A 33 -16.67 2.27 -1.55
CA ARG A 33 -16.34 2.78 -0.20
C ARG A 33 -17.39 2.46 0.87
N GLU A 34 -18.66 2.29 0.49
CA GLU A 34 -19.74 1.90 1.41
C GLU A 34 -20.06 0.41 1.38
N ARG A 35 -19.25 -0.43 0.70
CA ARG A 35 -19.49 -1.87 0.67
C ARG A 35 -19.34 -2.49 2.05
N GLY A 36 -19.95 -3.66 2.25
CA GLY A 36 -19.77 -4.42 3.49
C GLY A 36 -18.31 -4.82 3.74
N PRO A 37 -17.85 -4.77 5.01
CA PRO A 37 -16.48 -5.13 5.36
C PRO A 37 -16.19 -6.60 5.03
N SER A 38 -14.94 -6.91 4.71
CA SER A 38 -14.50 -8.29 4.47
C SER A 38 -13.04 -8.51 4.80
N PHE A 39 -12.68 -9.77 5.06
CA PHE A 39 -11.31 -10.20 5.28
C PHE A 39 -11.02 -11.43 4.43
N GLN A 40 -9.89 -11.40 3.73
CA GLN A 40 -9.42 -12.49 2.88
C GLN A 40 -7.93 -12.73 3.13
N HIS A 41 -7.57 -13.98 3.36
CA HIS A 41 -6.18 -14.41 3.56
C HIS A 41 -5.64 -15.06 2.28
N PHE A 42 -4.44 -14.66 1.88
CA PHE A 42 -3.75 -15.15 0.69
C PHE A 42 -2.41 -15.75 1.12
N PRO A 43 -2.35 -17.06 1.41
CA PRO A 43 -1.11 -17.70 1.86
C PRO A 43 -0.09 -17.88 0.73
N GLU A 44 -0.57 -17.88 -0.51
CA GLU A 44 0.23 -18.07 -1.72
C GLU A 44 -0.05 -16.93 -2.69
N LEU A 45 1.03 -16.37 -3.25
CA LEU A 45 0.99 -15.31 -4.24
C LEU A 45 1.87 -15.72 -5.43
N PRO A 46 1.53 -15.29 -6.65
CA PRO A 46 2.33 -15.61 -7.82
C PRO A 46 3.76 -15.09 -7.69
N ARG A 47 4.71 -15.90 -8.13
CA ARG A 47 6.13 -15.54 -8.19
C ARG A 47 6.63 -15.59 -9.62
N LEU A 48 7.48 -14.64 -9.99
CA LEU A 48 8.05 -14.50 -11.32
C LEU A 48 9.47 -13.95 -11.23
N GLY A 49 10.31 -14.28 -12.22
CA GLY A 49 11.64 -13.69 -12.36
C GLY A 49 11.59 -12.45 -13.24
N LEU A 50 12.19 -11.35 -12.78
CA LEU A 50 12.26 -10.08 -13.52
C LEU A 50 13.71 -9.62 -13.65
N GLY A 51 14.41 -10.10 -14.68
CA GLY A 51 15.79 -9.66 -14.96
C GLY A 51 16.80 -9.97 -13.85
N GLY A 52 16.56 -11.00 -13.03
CA GLY A 52 17.39 -11.34 -11.87
C GLY A 52 16.78 -10.97 -10.52
N TRP A 53 15.68 -10.23 -10.51
CA TRP A 53 14.83 -10.06 -9.34
C TRP A 53 13.89 -11.26 -9.17
N ASP A 54 13.84 -11.82 -7.97
CA ASP A 54 12.77 -12.72 -7.53
C ASP A 54 11.57 -11.86 -7.10
N ALA A 55 10.53 -11.83 -7.93
CA ALA A 55 9.35 -11.01 -7.70
C ALA A 55 8.18 -11.84 -7.13
N THR A 56 7.51 -11.29 -6.13
CA THR A 56 6.19 -11.74 -5.68
C THR A 56 5.14 -10.71 -6.07
N LEU A 57 4.14 -11.11 -6.86
CA LEU A 57 3.04 -10.24 -7.30
C LEU A 57 1.98 -10.14 -6.20
N LEU A 58 2.03 -9.06 -5.42
CA LEU A 58 1.16 -8.80 -4.28
C LEU A 58 -0.27 -8.48 -4.75
N VAL A 59 -0.41 -7.58 -5.71
CA VAL A 59 -1.71 -7.15 -6.27
C VAL A 59 -1.53 -6.73 -7.73
N GLY A 60 -2.59 -6.89 -8.53
CA GLY A 60 -2.60 -6.48 -9.93
C GLY A 60 -2.19 -7.57 -10.91
N GLU A 61 -1.62 -7.13 -12.04
CA GLU A 61 -1.23 -8.00 -13.15
C GLU A 61 0.08 -7.49 -13.78
N LEU A 62 0.96 -8.43 -14.12
CA LEU A 62 2.24 -8.21 -14.80
C LEU A 62 2.57 -9.41 -15.69
N ASP A 63 2.99 -9.18 -16.93
CA ASP A 63 3.38 -10.22 -17.92
C ASP A 63 2.38 -11.38 -18.06
N GLY A 64 1.08 -11.07 -18.04
CA GLY A 64 -0.01 -12.06 -18.12
C GLY A 64 -0.24 -12.88 -16.85
N CYS A 65 0.54 -12.63 -15.78
CA CYS A 65 0.33 -13.19 -14.46
C CYS A 65 -0.52 -12.24 -13.62
N ARG A 66 -1.56 -12.77 -12.95
CA ARG A 66 -2.51 -11.99 -12.13
C ARG A 66 -2.48 -12.45 -10.67
N SER A 67 -2.40 -11.50 -9.74
CA SER A 67 -2.58 -11.78 -8.31
C SER A 67 -4.04 -12.13 -8.00
N PRO A 68 -4.30 -13.10 -7.10
CA PRO A 68 -5.65 -13.41 -6.62
C PRO A 68 -6.20 -12.33 -5.69
N VAL A 69 -5.37 -11.39 -5.22
CA VAL A 69 -5.79 -10.31 -4.30
C VAL A 69 -6.68 -9.33 -5.06
N PRO A 70 -7.93 -9.10 -4.62
CA PRO A 70 -8.83 -8.21 -5.32
C PRO A 70 -8.37 -6.75 -5.21
N SER A 71 -8.56 -6.00 -6.29
CA SER A 71 -8.42 -4.55 -6.32
C SER A 71 -9.66 -3.92 -6.97
N PHE A 72 -10.03 -2.74 -6.49
CA PHE A 72 -11.20 -1.98 -7.00
C PHE A 72 -10.77 -0.82 -7.91
N THR A 73 -9.47 -0.62 -8.05
CA THR A 73 -8.83 0.29 -9.00
C THR A 73 -7.66 -0.45 -9.67
N PRO A 74 -7.18 0.02 -10.84
CA PRO A 74 -5.95 -0.49 -11.43
C PRO A 74 -4.76 -0.26 -10.50
N LEU A 75 -4.15 -1.36 -10.04
CA LEU A 75 -3.00 -1.35 -9.13
C LEU A 75 -1.92 -2.34 -9.58
N LEU A 76 -0.70 -2.14 -9.09
CA LEU A 76 0.41 -3.06 -9.12
C LEU A 76 1.11 -3.01 -7.77
N GLY A 77 1.38 -4.17 -7.19
CA GLY A 77 2.27 -4.28 -6.04
C GLY A 77 3.22 -5.44 -6.26
N LEU A 78 4.51 -5.15 -6.25
CA LEU A 78 5.56 -6.14 -6.32
C LEU A 78 6.42 -6.06 -5.06
N ASP A 79 6.76 -7.23 -4.55
CA ASP A 79 7.87 -7.42 -3.63
C ASP A 79 9.01 -8.06 -4.43
N LEU A 80 10.11 -7.32 -4.57
CA LEU A 80 11.27 -7.70 -5.37
C LEU A 80 12.43 -7.99 -4.43
N ALA A 81 13.05 -9.16 -4.59
CA ALA A 81 14.23 -9.55 -3.83
C ALA A 81 15.35 -10.04 -4.73
N CYS A 82 16.59 -9.86 -4.31
CA CYS A 82 17.76 -10.49 -4.90
C CYS A 82 18.73 -10.95 -3.81
N ASN A 83 19.51 -11.99 -4.10
CA ASN A 83 20.58 -12.49 -3.20
C ASN A 83 21.98 -12.28 -3.78
N ALA A 84 22.07 -11.66 -4.96
CA ALA A 84 23.29 -11.42 -5.72
C ALA A 84 23.14 -10.09 -6.47
N PRO A 85 24.25 -9.51 -6.99
CA PRO A 85 24.18 -8.30 -7.79
C PRO A 85 23.18 -8.47 -8.94
N VAL A 86 22.32 -7.47 -9.12
CA VAL A 86 21.30 -7.43 -10.14
C VAL A 86 21.31 -6.06 -10.80
N ASP A 87 21.05 -6.04 -12.09
CA ASP A 87 20.91 -4.86 -12.90
C ASP A 87 19.84 -5.16 -13.96
N ALA A 88 18.64 -4.62 -13.75
CA ALA A 88 17.46 -5.00 -14.49
C ALA A 88 16.58 -3.80 -14.81
N VAL A 89 16.12 -3.73 -16.06
CA VAL A 89 15.11 -2.76 -16.48
C VAL A 89 13.72 -3.38 -16.36
N LEU A 90 12.87 -2.75 -15.56
CA LEU A 90 11.45 -3.10 -15.46
C LEU A 90 10.62 -2.15 -16.30
N ARG A 91 9.77 -2.71 -17.16
CA ARG A 91 8.77 -1.93 -17.91
C ARG A 91 7.63 -1.56 -16.98
N LEU A 92 7.21 -0.31 -17.07
CA LEU A 92 6.12 0.27 -16.31
C LEU A 92 4.96 0.62 -17.24
N ARG A 93 3.76 0.73 -16.67
CA ARG A 93 2.59 1.31 -17.34
C ARG A 93 2.68 2.84 -17.24
N PRO A 94 2.77 3.60 -18.34
CA PRO A 94 2.94 5.06 -18.28
C PRO A 94 1.74 5.80 -17.69
N GLY A 95 0.53 5.21 -17.73
CA GLY A 95 -0.65 5.78 -17.09
C GLY A 95 -0.68 5.64 -15.56
N PHE A 96 0.32 4.98 -14.98
CA PHE A 96 0.44 4.81 -13.53
C PHE A 96 1.49 5.76 -12.97
N GLU A 97 1.32 6.13 -11.71
CA GLU A 97 2.41 6.60 -10.85
C GLU A 97 2.97 5.43 -10.03
N TYR A 98 4.22 5.56 -9.58
CA TYR A 98 4.92 4.51 -8.83
C TYR A 98 5.63 5.01 -7.59
N GLY A 99 5.78 4.14 -6.61
CA GLY A 99 6.64 4.29 -5.45
C GLY A 99 7.64 3.14 -5.38
N VAL A 100 8.93 3.46 -5.22
CA VAL A 100 10.01 2.50 -5.00
C VAL A 100 10.50 2.65 -3.56
N MET A 101 10.41 1.59 -2.77
CA MET A 101 10.73 1.62 -1.34
C MET A 101 11.59 0.41 -0.96
N PRO A 102 12.90 0.60 -0.70
CA PRO A 102 13.75 -0.46 -0.16
C PRO A 102 13.27 -0.88 1.23
N LEU A 103 13.18 -2.19 1.43
CA LEU A 103 12.97 -2.83 2.72
C LEU A 103 14.30 -3.31 3.32
N GLU A 104 15.21 -3.78 2.47
CA GLU A 104 16.53 -4.29 2.84
C GLU A 104 17.56 -3.91 1.76
N GLY A 105 18.81 -3.69 2.18
CA GLY A 105 19.91 -3.39 1.25
C GLY A 105 19.85 -1.99 0.64
N GLU A 106 20.69 -1.77 -0.37
CA GLU A 106 20.81 -0.51 -1.11
C GLU A 106 20.46 -0.75 -2.58
N ILE A 107 19.64 0.14 -3.15
CA ILE A 107 19.16 0.07 -4.53
C ILE A 107 19.49 1.37 -5.25
N GLU A 108 20.13 1.27 -6.41
CA GLU A 108 20.22 2.38 -7.37
C GLU A 108 19.01 2.31 -8.31
N VAL A 109 18.36 3.45 -8.52
CA VAL A 109 17.15 3.59 -9.34
C VAL A 109 17.36 4.64 -10.40
N SER A 110 17.22 4.25 -11.67
CA SER A 110 17.35 5.14 -12.83
C SER A 110 16.06 5.10 -13.67
N PRO A 111 15.14 6.07 -13.51
CA PRO A 111 13.94 6.16 -14.32
C PRO A 111 14.29 6.52 -15.77
N THR A 112 13.70 5.83 -16.74
CA THR A 112 13.93 6.14 -18.16
C THR A 112 13.40 7.54 -18.49
N GLY A 113 14.21 8.33 -19.21
CA GLY A 113 13.89 9.72 -19.54
C GLY A 113 14.34 10.74 -18.49
N HIS A 114 15.01 10.30 -17.42
CA HIS A 114 15.70 11.15 -16.46
C HIS A 114 17.19 10.81 -16.41
N ASP A 115 18.05 11.85 -16.34
CA ASP A 115 19.50 11.69 -16.25
C ASP A 115 19.99 11.38 -14.82
N ALA A 116 19.09 11.39 -13.83
CA ALA A 116 19.42 11.19 -12.43
C ALA A 116 19.37 9.70 -12.04
N VAL A 117 20.38 9.27 -11.28
CA VAL A 117 20.41 7.99 -10.59
C VAL A 117 20.22 8.27 -9.11
N GLU A 118 19.21 7.65 -8.51
CA GLU A 118 18.90 7.81 -7.09
C GLU A 118 19.33 6.57 -6.32
N THR A 119 20.14 6.75 -5.27
CA THR A 119 20.52 5.66 -4.35
C THR A 119 19.56 5.64 -3.16
N LEU A 120 18.82 4.54 -3.00
CA LEU A 120 17.80 4.36 -1.98
C LEU A 120 18.25 3.32 -0.94
N THR A 121 17.93 3.60 0.32
CA THR A 121 18.15 2.69 1.47
C THR A 121 16.86 2.62 2.32
N PRO A 122 16.72 1.66 3.25
CA PRO A 122 15.48 1.53 4.01
C PRO A 122 15.12 2.82 4.76
N GLY A 123 13.85 3.20 4.67
CA GLY A 123 13.35 4.48 5.20
C GLY A 123 13.22 5.59 4.14
N THR A 124 13.54 5.32 2.88
CA THR A 124 13.27 6.23 1.76
C THR A 124 12.14 5.72 0.86
N LEU A 125 11.48 6.66 0.18
CA LEU A 125 10.49 6.38 -0.86
C LEU A 125 10.82 7.28 -2.06
N LEU A 126 11.12 6.67 -3.20
CA LEU A 126 11.22 7.38 -4.46
C LEU A 126 9.85 7.36 -5.15
N TYR A 127 9.29 8.53 -5.38
CA TYR A 127 8.06 8.71 -6.15
C TYR A 127 8.39 8.96 -7.62
N LEU A 128 7.77 8.19 -8.50
CA LEU A 128 7.83 8.34 -9.95
C LEU A 128 6.44 8.76 -10.43
N GLY A 129 6.33 9.98 -10.93
CA GLY A 129 5.08 10.48 -11.49
C GLY A 129 4.65 9.73 -12.76
N PRO A 130 3.41 9.97 -13.24
CA PRO A 130 2.93 9.40 -14.49
C PRO A 130 3.83 9.72 -15.69
N GLY A 131 3.83 8.83 -16.67
CA GLY A 131 4.64 8.94 -17.89
C GLY A 131 5.96 8.16 -17.85
N CYS A 132 6.35 7.62 -16.70
CA CYS A 132 7.53 6.76 -16.61
C CYS A 132 7.27 5.41 -17.31
N GLU A 133 8.02 5.13 -18.38
CA GLU A 133 7.83 3.92 -19.20
C GLU A 133 8.63 2.71 -18.68
N SER A 134 9.75 2.98 -18.01
CA SER A 134 10.58 1.94 -17.40
C SER A 134 11.49 2.52 -16.33
N VAL A 135 11.95 1.64 -15.44
CA VAL A 135 12.91 1.96 -14.38
C VAL A 135 14.00 0.90 -14.37
N GLU A 136 15.26 1.34 -14.38
CA GLU A 136 16.40 0.47 -14.11
C GLU A 136 16.59 0.36 -12.60
N LEU A 137 16.66 -0.88 -12.10
CA LEU A 137 16.86 -1.20 -10.70
C LEU A 137 18.13 -2.02 -10.57
N ARG A 138 19.09 -1.46 -9.86
CA ARG A 138 20.39 -2.08 -9.63
C ARG A 138 20.66 -2.25 -8.14
N SER A 139 21.25 -3.39 -7.78
CA SER A 139 21.83 -3.60 -6.46
C SER A 139 23.17 -4.29 -6.57
N ALA A 140 24.14 -3.87 -5.76
CA ALA A 140 25.47 -4.48 -5.69
C ALA A 140 25.52 -5.74 -4.80
N GLY A 141 24.43 -6.09 -4.12
CA GLY A 141 24.36 -7.21 -3.19
C GLY A 141 22.92 -7.64 -2.90
N PRO A 142 22.69 -8.43 -1.83
CA PRO A 142 21.34 -8.80 -1.42
C PRO A 142 20.50 -7.56 -1.08
N ALA A 143 19.29 -7.51 -1.60
CA ALA A 143 18.37 -6.40 -1.35
C ALA A 143 16.92 -6.85 -1.53
N ARG A 144 16.01 -6.07 -0.94
CA ARG A 144 14.56 -6.26 -1.07
C ARG A 144 13.88 -4.91 -1.14
N LEU A 145 12.91 -4.76 -2.05
CA LEU A 145 12.14 -3.54 -2.19
C LEU A 145 10.68 -3.81 -2.54
N LEU A 146 9.82 -2.85 -2.23
CA LEU A 146 8.49 -2.76 -2.81
C LEU A 146 8.51 -1.83 -4.02
N LEU A 147 7.88 -2.28 -5.11
CA LEU A 147 7.46 -1.43 -6.21
C LEU A 147 5.94 -1.40 -6.22
N LEU A 148 5.38 -0.24 -5.93
CA LEU A 148 3.95 0.01 -5.87
C LEU A 148 3.57 0.91 -7.02
N GLY A 149 2.45 0.64 -7.69
CA GLY A 149 1.93 1.52 -8.73
C GLY A 149 0.42 1.50 -8.83
N GLY A 150 -0.14 2.59 -9.34
CA GLY A 150 -1.58 2.73 -9.53
C GLY A 150 -1.91 3.84 -10.50
N GLU A 151 -3.13 3.82 -11.02
CA GLU A 151 -3.68 4.98 -11.71
C GLU A 151 -3.80 6.16 -10.71
N PRO A 152 -3.29 7.36 -11.04
CA PRO A 152 -3.40 8.52 -10.16
C PRO A 152 -4.85 8.89 -9.89
N TRP A 153 -5.12 9.36 -8.68
CA TRP A 153 -6.43 9.89 -8.34
C TRP A 153 -6.67 11.24 -9.03
N ALA A 154 -7.77 11.36 -9.78
CA ALA A 154 -8.22 12.65 -10.30
C ALA A 154 -8.50 13.67 -9.18
N THR A 155 -8.97 13.20 -8.04
CA THR A 155 -9.10 13.99 -6.81
C THR A 155 -8.73 13.08 -5.63
N PRO A 156 -7.62 13.36 -4.92
CA PRO A 156 -7.21 12.54 -3.79
C PRO A 156 -8.26 12.51 -2.68
N PRO A 157 -8.39 11.37 -1.96
CA PRO A 157 -9.28 11.29 -0.81
C PRO A 157 -8.73 12.10 0.37
N LEU A 158 -9.60 12.45 1.31
CA LEU A 158 -9.16 12.94 2.61
C LEU A 158 -8.72 11.75 3.46
N LEU A 159 -7.57 11.86 4.12
CA LEU A 159 -7.11 10.92 5.14
C LEU A 159 -6.97 11.66 6.48
N TRP A 160 -7.68 11.17 7.49
CA TRP A 160 -7.51 11.63 8.86
C TRP A 160 -7.61 10.45 9.83
N TRP A 161 -6.61 10.31 10.70
CA TRP A 161 -6.52 9.17 11.61
C TRP A 161 -6.63 7.84 10.82
N ASN A 162 -7.63 7.01 11.11
CA ASN A 162 -7.90 5.74 10.44
C ASN A 162 -9.05 5.83 9.42
N PHE A 163 -9.42 7.05 9.02
CA PHE A 163 -10.54 7.30 8.11
C PHE A 163 -10.06 7.83 6.77
N VAL A 164 -10.59 7.24 5.69
CA VAL A 164 -10.39 7.68 4.32
C VAL A 164 -11.75 8.06 3.74
N GLY A 165 -11.98 9.35 3.53
CA GLY A 165 -13.28 9.90 3.12
C GLY A 165 -13.21 10.83 1.93
N ARG A 166 -14.30 11.53 1.65
CA ARG A 166 -14.37 12.60 0.64
C ARG A 166 -14.65 13.94 1.28
N GLU A 167 -15.42 13.95 2.36
CA GLU A 167 -15.82 15.17 3.02
C GLU A 167 -15.51 15.16 4.52
N PRO A 168 -15.26 16.35 5.10
CA PRO A 168 -14.93 16.46 6.53
C PRO A 168 -16.12 16.06 7.42
N ALA A 169 -17.34 16.30 6.94
CA ALA A 169 -18.57 15.96 7.65
C ALA A 169 -18.72 14.44 7.83
N GLU A 170 -18.31 13.64 6.84
CA GLU A 170 -18.31 12.17 6.95
C GLU A 170 -17.38 11.71 8.08
N MET A 171 -16.16 12.25 8.11
CA MET A 171 -15.16 11.94 9.13
C MET A 171 -15.62 12.31 10.55
N ALA A 172 -16.32 13.44 10.69
CA ALA A 172 -16.91 13.83 11.96
C ALA A 172 -18.00 12.84 12.42
N GLY A 173 -18.84 12.35 11.50
CA GLY A 173 -19.83 11.31 11.78
C GLY A 173 -19.17 9.98 12.18
N TRP A 174 -18.12 9.55 11.47
CA TRP A 174 -17.36 8.36 11.80
C TRP A 174 -16.65 8.45 13.15
N ALA A 175 -16.14 9.62 13.52
CA ALA A 175 -15.57 9.85 14.85
C ALA A 175 -16.62 9.69 15.96
N GLN A 176 -17.84 10.17 15.73
CA GLN A 176 -18.96 9.98 16.65
C GLN A 176 -19.34 8.50 16.75
N ASP A 177 -19.45 7.79 15.61
CA ASP A 177 -19.73 6.35 15.59
C ASP A 177 -18.66 5.55 16.35
N TRP A 178 -17.39 5.91 16.19
CA TRP A 178 -16.29 5.28 16.90
C TRP A 178 -16.34 5.53 18.41
N ALA A 179 -16.79 6.72 18.84
CA ALA A 179 -16.90 7.06 20.26
C ALA A 179 -18.05 6.33 20.98
N ARG A 180 -18.96 5.66 20.25
CA ARG A 180 -20.06 4.89 20.85
C ARG A 180 -19.55 3.63 21.54
N GLU A 181 -20.12 3.33 22.71
CA GLU A 181 -19.79 2.13 23.48
C GLU A 181 -20.13 0.83 22.74
N ASP A 182 -21.19 0.83 21.92
CA ASP A 182 -21.63 -0.32 21.12
C ASP A 182 -20.80 -0.55 19.85
N GLY A 183 -19.77 0.26 19.61
CA GLY A 183 -18.92 0.18 18.43
C GLY A 183 -19.45 0.90 17.19
N GLY A 184 -20.72 1.33 17.20
CA GLY A 184 -21.37 1.96 16.06
C GLY A 184 -21.23 1.12 14.78
N ARG A 185 -20.94 1.77 13.66
CA ARG A 185 -20.71 1.11 12.37
C ARG A 185 -19.49 0.19 12.31
N PHE A 186 -18.56 0.30 13.27
CA PHE A 186 -17.29 -0.44 13.26
C PHE A 186 -17.36 -1.77 14.01
N GLY A 187 -18.47 -2.03 14.70
CA GLY A 187 -18.64 -3.21 15.54
C GLY A 187 -17.67 -3.24 16.72
N VAL A 188 -17.50 -4.42 17.31
CA VAL A 188 -16.63 -4.66 18.47
C VAL A 188 -15.61 -5.77 18.18
N VAL A 189 -14.37 -5.55 18.61
CA VAL A 189 -13.31 -6.56 18.53
C VAL A 189 -13.38 -7.44 19.77
N ASN A 190 -13.69 -8.72 19.58
CA ASN A 190 -13.68 -9.71 20.66
C ASN A 190 -12.30 -10.38 20.73
N GLY A 191 -11.84 -10.71 21.94
CA GLY A 191 -10.60 -11.45 22.17
C GLY A 191 -9.34 -10.60 22.35
N TYR A 192 -9.40 -9.30 22.06
CA TYR A 192 -8.33 -8.36 22.40
C TYR A 192 -8.40 -7.96 23.88
N VAL A 193 -7.29 -8.09 24.60
CA VAL A 193 -7.19 -7.70 26.02
C VAL A 193 -6.47 -6.36 26.13
N GLY A 194 -7.20 -5.28 25.89
CA GLY A 194 -6.68 -3.92 25.98
C GLY A 194 -7.76 -2.86 25.81
N PRO A 195 -7.45 -1.59 26.12
CA PRO A 195 -8.39 -0.51 25.93
C PRO A 195 -8.63 -0.27 24.44
N ARG A 196 -9.86 0.13 24.09
CA ARG A 196 -10.15 0.66 22.75
C ARG A 196 -9.37 1.96 22.53
N ILE A 197 -8.76 2.10 21.37
CA ILE A 197 -8.01 3.30 21.00
C ILE A 197 -9.00 4.47 20.86
N PRO A 198 -8.84 5.59 21.59
CA PRO A 198 -9.74 6.74 21.44
C PRO A 198 -9.49 7.47 20.12
N VAL A 199 -10.55 8.05 19.54
CA VAL A 199 -10.42 8.92 18.36
C VAL A 199 -9.77 10.26 18.78
N PRO A 200 -8.79 10.79 18.02
CA PRO A 200 -8.25 12.11 18.28
C PRO A 200 -9.28 13.21 17.98
N PRO A 201 -9.06 14.47 18.41
CA PRO A 201 -9.88 15.59 17.96
C PRO A 201 -9.82 15.73 16.43
N VAL A 202 -10.97 16.01 15.79
CA VAL A 202 -11.03 16.30 14.34
C VAL A 202 -10.30 17.62 14.09
N PRO A 203 -9.22 17.65 13.30
CA PRO A 203 -8.51 18.89 13.00
C PRO A 203 -9.40 19.80 12.14
N ARG A 204 -9.22 21.12 12.28
CA ARG A 204 -9.73 22.03 11.26
C ARG A 204 -8.93 21.77 9.99
N LEU A 205 -9.60 21.41 8.90
CA LEU A 205 -8.91 21.29 7.62
C LEU A 205 -8.38 22.65 7.23
N VAL A 206 -7.06 22.73 7.11
CA VAL A 206 -6.39 23.80 6.40
C VAL A 206 -6.42 23.35 4.94
N GLN A 207 -7.24 24.01 4.12
CA GLN A 207 -7.10 23.82 2.68
C GLN A 207 -5.69 24.29 2.29
N PRO A 208 -4.96 23.54 1.46
CA PRO A 208 -3.61 23.90 1.03
C PRO A 208 -3.56 25.26 0.36
#